data_AF-A0A1G2YV91-F1
#
_entry.id   AF-A0A1G2YV91-F1
#
_cell.length_a   1.000
_cell.length_b   1.000
_cell.length_c   1.000
_cell.angle_alpha   90.00
_cell.angle_beta   90.00
_cell.angle_gamma   90.00
#
_symmetry.space_group_name_H-M   'P 1'
#
loop_
_entity.id
_entity.type
_entity.pdbx_description
1 polymer ?
#
loop_
_entity_poly.entity_id
_entity_poly.type
_entity_poly.pdbx_seq_one_letter_code
_entity_poly.pdbx_strand_id
1 'polypeptide(L)'
;MFLHGLTFLDMDKKTRNLIDRAKAAAIEVLLHNAHGPYRGLPRAAGWGYPEPYTRDIMISSLGIFTTGNKTLINSLRKSLVTVAKNQSKLGHIPSLIHDPTDRGSSDCTPLFLMAVGIFRKVTGEKDFLEEAVRKSMTWMEYQSPSNRVIVNQLPTSDWRDEQWVLGYGLYVNTIHYIYLRLFGRHERADMLREMMGRFTVQGDTQNRHVHEGLALRNKPYYALWSYKVHRSERFDLLGNSLAVLSGIASSSRAKELICWIEAECKSLRKNEDLAGQLPPNFFPYIRPGDPDWMPRYEKYNRPGEYHNGGIWPFVCGFYVAALVAAG
;
A
#
# COMPACT_ATOMS: atom_id res chain seq x y z
N MET A 1 3.74 20.20 4.04
CA MET A 1 4.60 21.33 3.60
C MET A 1 6.04 20.96 3.90
N PHE A 2 6.67 20.18 3.02
CA PHE A 2 8.12 19.93 2.97
C PHE A 2 8.42 19.35 1.58
N LEU A 3 8.63 20.24 0.60
CA LEU A 3 9.18 19.94 -0.72
C LEU A 3 9.98 21.17 -1.15
N HIS A 4 10.98 21.55 -0.35
CA HIS A 4 12.01 22.50 -0.76
C HIS A 4 13.35 21.91 -0.33
N GLY A 5 14.17 21.52 -1.30
CA GLY A 5 15.53 21.06 -1.05
C GLY A 5 15.98 19.79 -1.77
N LEU A 6 15.53 19.53 -2.99
CA LEU A 6 16.32 18.72 -3.94
C LEU A 6 16.67 19.64 -5.09
N THR A 7 17.87 20.22 -5.03
CA THR A 7 18.47 20.93 -6.15
C THR A 7 18.76 19.92 -7.26
N PHE A 8 17.87 19.87 -8.26
CA PHE A 8 18.05 19.20 -9.56
C PHE A 8 19.14 19.91 -10.40
N LEU A 9 20.32 20.12 -9.83
CA LEU A 9 21.48 20.66 -10.53
C LEU A 9 22.13 19.50 -11.28
N ASP A 10 22.16 19.59 -12.62
CA ASP A 10 22.68 18.62 -13.60
C ASP A 10 21.76 17.45 -14.05
N MET A 11 20.48 17.72 -14.26
CA MET A 11 19.68 16.88 -15.15
C MET A 11 19.74 17.42 -16.58
N ASP A 12 20.26 16.61 -17.51
CA ASP A 12 20.36 16.97 -18.92
C ASP A 12 18.97 17.25 -19.55
N LYS A 13 18.96 18.07 -20.60
CA LYS A 13 17.73 18.51 -21.27
C LYS A 13 16.89 17.34 -21.80
N LYS A 14 17.52 16.27 -22.26
CA LYS A 14 16.80 15.09 -22.80
C LYS A 14 16.09 14.35 -21.68
N THR A 15 16.74 14.15 -20.54
CA THR A 15 16.12 13.53 -19.36
C THR A 15 14.95 14.36 -18.83
N ARG A 16 15.10 15.68 -18.73
CA ARG A 16 14.00 16.58 -18.32
C ARG A 16 12.80 16.48 -19.26
N ASN A 17 13.04 16.55 -20.58
CA ASN A 17 11.99 16.37 -21.58
C ASN A 17 11.29 15.02 -21.49
N LEU A 18 12.02 13.94 -21.16
CA LEU A 18 11.44 12.61 -20.98
C LEU A 18 10.51 12.57 -19.75
N ILE A 19 10.93 13.16 -18.63
CA ILE A 19 10.12 13.25 -17.41
C ILE A 19 8.84 14.07 -17.67
N ASP A 20 8.96 15.22 -18.34
CA ASP A 20 7.80 16.07 -18.66
C ASP A 20 6.80 15.34 -19.57
N ARG A 21 7.30 14.59 -20.57
CA ARG A 21 6.46 13.75 -21.43
C ARG A 21 5.80 12.61 -20.66
N ALA A 22 6.53 11.93 -19.77
CA ALA A 22 5.98 10.86 -18.94
C ALA A 22 4.89 11.39 -18.00
N LYS A 23 5.10 12.58 -17.42
CA LYS A 23 4.11 13.27 -16.59
C LYS A 23 2.85 13.65 -17.39
N ALA A 24 3.02 14.21 -18.58
CA ALA A 24 1.90 14.55 -19.46
C ALA A 24 1.08 13.30 -19.82
N ALA A 25 1.74 12.22 -20.25
CA ALA A 25 1.10 10.94 -20.56
C ALA A 25 0.36 10.34 -19.35
N ALA A 26 0.94 10.40 -18.14
CA ALA A 26 0.28 9.93 -16.93
C ALA A 26 -1.00 10.72 -16.62
N ILE A 27 -1.00 12.05 -16.82
CA ILE A 27 -2.20 12.88 -16.65
C ILE A 27 -3.25 12.55 -17.70
N GLU A 28 -2.86 12.32 -18.96
CA GLU A 28 -3.78 11.88 -20.03
C GLU A 28 -4.45 10.54 -19.68
N VAL A 29 -3.69 9.57 -19.17
CA VAL A 29 -4.24 8.28 -18.71
C VAL A 29 -5.23 8.47 -17.55
N LEU A 30 -4.91 9.32 -16.57
CA LEU A 30 -5.83 9.63 -15.48
C LEU A 30 -7.12 10.30 -15.99
N LEU A 31 -7.00 11.24 -16.93
CA LEU A 31 -8.16 11.92 -17.52
C LEU A 31 -9.02 10.98 -18.36
N HIS A 32 -8.39 10.10 -19.14
CA HIS A 32 -9.10 9.06 -19.89
C HIS A 32 -9.89 8.14 -18.95
N ASN A 33 -9.28 7.73 -17.83
CA ASN A 33 -9.91 6.84 -16.87
C ASN A 33 -10.89 7.56 -15.92
N ALA A 34 -10.93 8.91 -15.91
CA ALA A 34 -11.79 9.69 -15.01
C ALA A 34 -13.29 9.48 -15.27
N HIS A 35 -13.66 8.89 -16.40
CA HIS A 35 -15.03 8.56 -16.78
C HIS A 35 -15.13 7.11 -17.28
N GLY A 36 -15.92 6.29 -16.58
CA GLY A 36 -16.15 4.87 -16.85
C GLY A 36 -17.63 4.52 -17.01
N PRO A 37 -17.95 3.26 -17.37
CA PRO A 37 -19.31 2.85 -17.71
C PRO A 37 -20.26 2.79 -16.50
N TYR A 38 -19.73 2.75 -15.28
CA TYR A 38 -20.53 2.65 -14.05
C TYR A 38 -20.96 4.03 -13.54
N ARG A 39 -22.05 4.55 -14.10
CA ARG A 39 -22.64 5.86 -13.72
C ARG A 39 -21.62 7.02 -13.81
N GLY A 40 -20.68 6.94 -14.75
CA GLY A 40 -19.61 7.94 -14.94
C GLY A 40 -18.65 8.05 -13.75
N LEU A 41 -18.46 6.97 -12.98
CA LEU A 41 -17.34 6.81 -12.04
C LEU A 41 -16.05 6.49 -12.81
N PRO A 42 -14.87 6.79 -12.26
CA PRO A 42 -13.62 6.42 -12.92
C PRO A 42 -13.44 4.91 -12.99
N ARG A 43 -12.77 4.43 -14.03
CA ARG A 43 -12.42 3.01 -14.24
C ARG A 43 -11.02 2.72 -13.69
N ALA A 44 -10.76 1.47 -13.28
CA ALA A 44 -9.41 1.05 -12.89
C ALA A 44 -8.43 1.09 -14.08
N ALA A 45 -8.87 0.64 -15.26
CA ALA A 45 -8.09 0.73 -16.49
C ALA A 45 -8.95 1.01 -17.73
N GLY A 46 -8.33 1.59 -18.75
CA GLY A 46 -8.96 1.85 -20.05
C GLY A 46 -9.36 0.58 -20.80
N TRP A 47 -8.70 -0.53 -20.49
CA TRP A 47 -8.89 -1.83 -21.12
C TRP A 47 -8.84 -2.95 -20.07
N GLY A 48 -9.69 -3.97 -20.21
CA GLY A 48 -9.75 -5.14 -19.33
C GLY A 48 -10.44 -4.93 -17.97
N TYR A 49 -10.34 -3.73 -17.38
CA TYR A 49 -10.86 -3.44 -16.03
C TYR A 49 -11.73 -2.16 -16.00
N PRO A 50 -12.95 -2.20 -16.57
CA PRO A 50 -13.85 -1.04 -16.60
C PRO A 50 -14.44 -0.66 -15.24
N GLU A 51 -14.39 -1.55 -14.26
CA GLU A 51 -15.00 -1.37 -12.95
C GLU A 51 -14.25 -0.34 -12.09
N PRO A 52 -14.96 0.45 -11.26
CA PRO A 52 -14.37 1.41 -10.35
C PRO A 52 -13.88 0.70 -9.07
N TYR A 53 -12.78 -0.04 -9.15
CA TYR A 53 -12.15 -0.68 -7.99
C TYR A 53 -11.76 0.38 -6.95
N THR A 54 -12.27 0.24 -5.73
CA THR A 54 -12.02 1.18 -4.64
C THR A 54 -10.52 1.31 -4.39
N ARG A 55 -9.81 0.19 -4.31
CA ARG A 55 -8.35 0.15 -4.12
C ARG A 55 -7.60 0.99 -5.15
N ASP A 56 -7.82 0.70 -6.43
CA ASP A 56 -7.13 1.34 -7.55
C ASP A 56 -7.37 2.85 -7.58
N ILE A 57 -8.62 3.27 -7.36
CA ILE A 57 -8.98 4.69 -7.32
C ILE A 57 -8.40 5.38 -6.07
N MET A 58 -8.40 4.73 -4.91
CA MET A 58 -7.81 5.30 -3.70
C MET A 58 -6.28 5.40 -3.79
N ILE A 59 -5.60 4.42 -4.39
CA ILE A 59 -4.15 4.49 -4.64
C ILE A 59 -3.84 5.58 -5.67
N SER A 60 -4.59 5.62 -6.78
CA SER A 60 -4.44 6.64 -7.82
C SER A 60 -4.71 8.05 -7.32
N SER A 61 -5.51 8.20 -6.24
CA SER A 61 -5.78 9.49 -5.62
C SER A 61 -4.50 10.24 -5.24
N LEU A 62 -3.46 9.53 -4.78
CA LEU A 62 -2.18 10.12 -4.42
C LEU A 62 -1.55 10.85 -5.60
N GLY A 63 -1.52 10.20 -6.77
CA GLY A 63 -1.08 10.81 -8.02
C GLY A 63 -1.96 11.97 -8.44
N ILE A 64 -3.28 11.79 -8.40
CA ILE A 64 -4.28 12.83 -8.75
C ILE A 64 -4.04 14.12 -7.95
N PHE A 65 -3.83 14.03 -6.63
CA PHE A 65 -3.61 15.20 -5.79
C PHE A 65 -2.36 16.00 -6.20
N THR A 66 -1.32 15.36 -6.72
CA THR A 66 -0.11 16.06 -7.20
C THR A 66 -0.32 16.85 -8.49
N THR A 67 -1.39 16.56 -9.25
CA THR A 67 -1.63 17.20 -10.54
C THR A 67 -2.24 18.60 -10.42
N GLY A 68 -2.93 18.89 -9.30
CA GLY A 68 -3.77 20.09 -9.18
C GLY A 68 -4.95 20.15 -10.19
N ASN A 69 -5.20 19.08 -10.94
CA ASN A 69 -6.21 19.07 -11.99
C ASN A 69 -7.62 18.99 -11.38
N LYS A 70 -8.39 20.07 -11.54
CA LYS A 70 -9.75 20.18 -10.97
C LYS A 70 -10.70 19.10 -11.47
N THR A 71 -10.59 18.65 -12.72
CA THR A 71 -11.42 17.58 -13.29
C THR A 71 -11.16 16.26 -12.58
N LEU A 72 -9.89 15.90 -12.38
CA LEU A 72 -9.50 14.69 -11.66
C LEU A 72 -9.92 14.73 -10.19
N ILE A 73 -9.72 15.87 -9.51
CA ILE A 73 -10.13 16.07 -8.11
C ILE A 73 -11.66 15.97 -7.97
N ASN A 74 -12.43 16.50 -8.91
CA ASN A 74 -13.89 16.38 -8.92
C ASN A 74 -14.36 14.95 -9.19
N SER A 75 -13.69 14.22 -10.10
CA SER A 75 -13.97 12.79 -10.32
C SER A 75 -13.69 11.98 -9.04
N LEU A 76 -12.57 12.23 -8.36
CA LEU A 76 -12.25 11.61 -7.08
C LEU A 76 -13.28 11.95 -5.99
N ARG A 77 -13.74 13.20 -5.90
CA ARG A 77 -14.82 13.57 -4.96
C ARG A 77 -16.07 12.72 -5.21
N LYS A 78 -16.49 12.57 -6.47
CA LYS A 78 -17.64 11.74 -6.85
C LYS A 78 -17.44 10.29 -6.41
N SER A 79 -16.24 9.73 -6.59
CA SER A 79 -15.88 8.39 -6.12
C SER A 79 -15.99 8.26 -4.60
N LEU A 80 -15.40 9.20 -3.85
CA LEU A 80 -15.43 9.21 -2.38
C LEU A 80 -16.86 9.31 -1.83
N VAL A 81 -17.68 10.19 -2.41
CA VAL A 81 -19.10 10.31 -2.04
C VAL A 81 -19.86 9.02 -2.36
N THR A 82 -19.62 8.42 -3.53
CA THR A 82 -20.34 7.22 -3.95
C THR A 82 -19.98 6.02 -3.08
N VAL A 83 -18.68 5.80 -2.82
CA VAL A 83 -18.26 4.67 -1.99
C VAL A 83 -18.73 4.83 -0.54
N ALA A 84 -18.75 6.06 -0.01
CA ALA A 84 -19.30 6.35 1.31
C ALA A 84 -20.80 6.03 1.41
N LYS A 85 -21.58 6.29 0.35
CA LYS A 85 -23.00 5.88 0.29
C LYS A 85 -23.20 4.37 0.27
N ASN A 86 -22.24 3.64 -0.29
CA ASN A 86 -22.25 2.17 -0.37
C ASN A 86 -21.55 1.49 0.82
N GLN A 87 -21.07 2.26 1.80
CA GLN A 87 -20.50 1.76 3.04
C GLN A 87 -21.51 0.88 3.78
N SER A 88 -21.04 -0.21 4.39
CA SER A 88 -21.91 -1.08 5.19
C SER A 88 -22.42 -0.35 6.44
N LYS A 89 -23.50 -0.87 7.04
CA LYS A 89 -24.02 -0.38 8.32
C LYS A 89 -22.95 -0.35 9.43
N LEU A 90 -22.00 -1.28 9.38
CA LEU A 90 -20.92 -1.42 10.36
C LEU A 90 -19.68 -0.58 10.03
N GLY A 91 -19.62 0.05 8.85
CA GLY A 91 -18.52 0.93 8.44
C GLY A 91 -17.54 0.36 7.41
N HIS A 92 -17.76 -0.88 6.94
CA HIS A 92 -16.90 -1.53 5.94
C HIS A 92 -17.13 -0.91 4.56
N ILE A 93 -16.03 -0.51 3.91
CA ILE A 93 -16.01 0.05 2.56
C ILE A 93 -15.94 -1.09 1.52
N PRO A 94 -16.80 -1.08 0.48
CA PRO A 94 -16.81 -2.12 -0.56
C PRO A 94 -15.56 -2.06 -1.46
N SER A 95 -15.27 -3.20 -2.08
CA SER A 95 -14.15 -3.39 -3.02
C SER A 95 -14.43 -2.72 -4.37
N LEU A 96 -15.69 -2.63 -4.80
CA LEU A 96 -16.14 -1.84 -5.93
C LEU A 96 -16.94 -0.61 -5.47
N ILE A 97 -16.58 0.58 -5.96
CA ILE A 97 -17.20 1.84 -5.53
C ILE A 97 -18.72 1.85 -5.74
N HIS A 98 -19.19 1.20 -6.81
CA HIS A 98 -20.58 1.24 -7.24
C HIS A 98 -21.45 0.12 -6.66
N ASP A 99 -20.85 -0.94 -6.10
CA ASP A 99 -21.55 -2.14 -5.65
C ASP A 99 -21.50 -2.23 -4.12
N PRO A 100 -22.63 -1.99 -3.42
CA PRO A 100 -22.70 -2.11 -1.96
C PRO A 100 -22.72 -3.57 -1.48
N THR A 101 -22.53 -4.58 -2.31
CA THR A 101 -22.48 -5.99 -1.90
C THR A 101 -21.08 -6.59 -2.03
N ASP A 102 -20.27 -6.05 -2.93
CA ASP A 102 -18.89 -6.48 -3.18
C ASP A 102 -17.96 -6.06 -2.02
N ARG A 103 -17.70 -7.00 -1.11
CA ARG A 103 -16.91 -6.79 0.11
C ARG A 103 -16.00 -7.98 0.36
N GLY A 104 -14.99 -7.78 1.21
CA GLY A 104 -14.05 -8.82 1.62
C GLY A 104 -12.62 -8.35 1.67
N SER A 105 -12.35 -7.12 1.21
CA SER A 105 -11.01 -6.54 1.26
C SER A 105 -10.68 -5.94 2.62
N SER A 106 -9.43 -6.14 3.03
CA SER A 106 -8.84 -5.59 4.25
C SER A 106 -8.26 -4.18 4.04
N ASP A 107 -7.95 -3.80 2.80
CA ASP A 107 -7.28 -2.53 2.49
C ASP A 107 -8.21 -1.42 1.96
N CYS A 108 -9.41 -1.73 1.45
CA CYS A 108 -10.30 -0.69 0.92
C CYS A 108 -10.77 0.31 1.98
N THR A 109 -11.07 -0.15 3.20
CA THR A 109 -11.47 0.77 4.30
C THR A 109 -10.32 1.68 4.77
N PRO A 110 -9.11 1.19 5.08
CA PRO A 110 -8.00 2.06 5.43
C PRO A 110 -7.54 2.95 4.27
N LEU A 111 -7.60 2.48 3.01
CA LEU A 111 -7.34 3.31 1.82
C LEU A 111 -8.36 4.44 1.66
N PHE A 112 -9.66 4.17 1.88
CA PHE A 112 -10.70 5.20 1.90
C PHE A 112 -10.42 6.26 2.96
N LEU A 113 -10.10 5.83 4.20
CA LEU A 113 -9.73 6.75 5.28
C LEU A 113 -8.52 7.60 4.90
N MET A 114 -7.46 6.99 4.34
CA MET A 114 -6.29 7.71 3.87
C MET A 114 -6.64 8.74 2.79
N ALA A 115 -7.40 8.33 1.76
CA ALA A 115 -7.80 9.19 0.65
C ALA A 115 -8.67 10.37 1.11
N VAL A 116 -9.65 10.14 1.99
CA VAL A 116 -10.46 11.21 2.58
C VAL A 116 -9.60 12.14 3.43
N GLY A 117 -8.69 11.61 4.26
CA GLY A 117 -7.80 12.43 5.08
C GLY A 117 -6.91 13.36 4.24
N ILE A 118 -6.38 12.87 3.12
CA ILE A 118 -5.60 13.70 2.18
C ILE A 118 -6.52 14.68 1.45
N PHE A 119 -7.70 14.25 1.01
CA PHE A 119 -8.69 15.10 0.36
C PHE A 119 -9.03 16.32 1.22
N ARG A 120 -9.37 16.11 2.51
CA ARG A 120 -9.64 17.19 3.48
C ARG A 120 -8.49 18.18 3.60
N LYS A 121 -7.24 17.69 3.59
CA LYS A 121 -6.05 18.56 3.63
C LYS A 121 -5.86 19.36 2.35
N VAL A 122 -6.09 18.74 1.19
CA VAL A 122 -5.90 19.38 -0.12
C VAL A 122 -7.00 20.41 -0.41
N THR A 123 -8.26 20.13 -0.04
CA THR A 123 -9.39 21.02 -0.33
C THR A 123 -9.75 21.97 0.80
N GLY A 124 -9.27 21.71 2.03
CA GLY A 124 -9.62 22.49 3.22
C GLY A 124 -10.98 22.13 3.84
N GLU A 125 -11.72 21.16 3.28
CA GLU A 125 -13.03 20.75 3.78
C GLU A 125 -12.90 19.80 4.98
N LYS A 126 -12.77 20.36 6.18
CA LYS A 126 -12.45 19.61 7.41
C LYS A 126 -13.41 18.47 7.74
N ASP A 127 -14.70 18.60 7.40
CA ASP A 127 -15.75 17.65 7.78
C ASP A 127 -16.25 16.79 6.61
N PHE A 128 -15.57 16.82 5.46
CA PHE A 128 -15.97 16.06 4.28
C PHE A 128 -16.09 14.56 4.60
N LEU A 129 -17.31 14.01 4.47
CA LEU A 129 -17.66 12.61 4.76
C LEU A 129 -17.47 12.19 6.23
N GLU A 130 -17.63 13.10 7.20
CA GLU A 130 -17.42 12.82 8.63
C GLU A 130 -18.16 11.60 9.17
N GLU A 131 -19.43 11.42 8.81
CA GLU A 131 -20.19 10.25 9.27
C GLU A 131 -19.59 8.93 8.78
N ALA A 132 -19.21 8.87 7.50
CA ALA A 132 -18.61 7.68 6.90
C ALA A 132 -17.22 7.41 7.48
N VAL A 133 -16.42 8.47 7.70
CA VAL A 133 -15.11 8.39 8.35
C VAL A 133 -15.23 7.83 9.76
N ARG A 134 -16.18 8.30 10.57
CA ARG A 134 -16.42 7.78 11.92
C ARG A 134 -16.78 6.30 11.91
N LYS A 135 -17.71 5.88 11.04
CA LYS A 135 -18.10 4.47 10.87
C LYS A 135 -16.92 3.61 10.43
N SER A 136 -16.12 4.07 9.47
CA SER A 136 -14.93 3.34 9.01
C SER A 136 -13.86 3.23 10.09
N MET A 137 -13.63 4.28 10.89
CA MET A 137 -12.72 4.16 12.04
C MET A 137 -13.22 3.11 13.04
N THR A 138 -14.52 3.12 13.38
CA THR A 138 -15.12 2.09 14.23
C THR A 138 -14.97 0.68 13.63
N TRP A 139 -15.17 0.52 12.32
CA TRP A 139 -14.93 -0.76 11.64
C TRP A 139 -13.49 -1.25 11.83
N MET A 140 -12.51 -0.34 11.70
CA MET A 140 -11.09 -0.66 11.85
C MET A 140 -10.72 -1.08 13.28
N GLU A 141 -11.36 -0.51 14.31
CA GLU A 141 -11.21 -0.97 15.70
C GLU A 141 -11.53 -2.47 15.84
N TYR A 142 -12.58 -2.93 15.16
CA TYR A 142 -13.02 -4.32 15.21
C TYR A 142 -12.15 -5.28 14.38
N GLN A 143 -11.22 -4.76 13.58
CA GLN A 143 -10.26 -5.60 12.84
C GLN A 143 -9.03 -5.99 13.68
N SER A 144 -8.97 -5.59 14.96
CA SER A 144 -7.93 -6.08 15.86
C SER A 144 -8.42 -7.30 16.65
N PRO A 145 -7.89 -8.51 16.40
CA PRO A 145 -8.28 -9.71 17.16
C PRO A 145 -7.85 -9.66 18.63
N SER A 146 -6.91 -8.78 18.98
CA SER A 146 -6.37 -8.62 20.34
C SER A 146 -6.88 -7.38 21.07
N ASN A 147 -7.88 -6.68 20.52
CA ASN A 147 -8.35 -5.37 21.01
C ASN A 147 -7.21 -4.36 21.26
N ARG A 148 -6.30 -4.24 20.28
CA ARG A 148 -5.18 -3.32 20.21
C ARG A 148 -5.29 -2.47 18.94
N VAL A 149 -4.31 -1.61 18.70
CA VAL A 149 -4.31 -0.77 17.50
C VAL A 149 -3.90 -1.52 16.23
N ILE A 150 -3.14 -2.61 16.32
CA ILE A 150 -2.73 -3.38 15.14
C ILE A 150 -3.91 -4.19 14.58
N VAL A 151 -4.10 -4.18 13.27
CA VAL A 151 -5.22 -4.88 12.62
C VAL A 151 -4.76 -6.12 11.88
N ASN A 152 -5.56 -7.17 11.92
CA ASN A 152 -5.30 -8.38 11.16
C ASN A 152 -6.00 -8.35 9.80
N GLN A 153 -5.62 -9.31 8.97
CA GLN A 153 -6.28 -9.61 7.72
C GLN A 153 -6.29 -11.12 7.50
N LEU A 154 -7.26 -11.57 6.70
CA LEU A 154 -7.28 -12.92 6.17
C LEU A 154 -6.39 -13.00 4.92
N PRO A 155 -5.94 -14.20 4.53
CA PRO A 155 -5.19 -14.34 3.30
C PRO A 155 -5.99 -13.84 2.08
N THR A 156 -5.28 -13.41 1.03
CA THR A 156 -5.85 -12.96 -0.24
C THR A 156 -6.89 -11.83 -0.12
N SER A 157 -6.79 -10.98 0.92
CA SER A 157 -7.78 -9.94 1.21
C SER A 157 -7.29 -8.51 0.95
N ASP A 158 -6.00 -8.29 0.71
CA ASP A 158 -5.47 -6.98 0.31
C ASP A 158 -5.25 -6.94 -1.21
N TRP A 159 -4.39 -6.04 -1.70
CA TRP A 159 -4.03 -5.97 -3.11
C TRP A 159 -3.37 -7.26 -3.64
N ARG A 160 -2.81 -8.09 -2.74
CA ARG A 160 -2.25 -9.40 -3.05
C ARG A 160 -3.35 -10.46 -2.98
N ASP A 161 -4.41 -10.28 -3.77
CA ASP A 161 -5.61 -11.13 -3.79
C ASP A 161 -5.37 -12.58 -4.30
N GLU A 162 -4.15 -12.89 -4.70
CA GLU A 162 -3.71 -14.23 -5.10
C GLU A 162 -2.51 -14.74 -4.28
N GLN A 163 -2.14 -14.05 -3.18
CA GLN A 163 -1.04 -14.44 -2.30
C GLN A 163 -1.44 -14.50 -0.82
N TRP A 164 -0.87 -15.44 -0.09
CA TRP A 164 -1.12 -15.59 1.34
C TRP A 164 -0.38 -14.56 2.20
N VAL A 165 -1.13 -13.55 2.64
CA VAL A 165 -0.73 -12.59 3.67
C VAL A 165 -1.63 -12.76 4.89
N LEU A 166 -1.12 -13.40 5.94
CA LEU A 166 -1.92 -13.82 7.10
C LEU A 166 -1.67 -12.94 8.33
N GLY A 167 -2.74 -12.59 9.05
CA GLY A 167 -2.62 -11.95 10.36
C GLY A 167 -2.23 -10.49 10.23
N TYR A 168 -1.17 -10.04 10.90
CA TYR A 168 -0.74 -8.65 10.83
C TYR A 168 0.10 -8.42 9.56
N GLY A 169 -0.54 -8.00 8.47
CA GLY A 169 0.13 -7.64 7.23
C GLY A 169 0.77 -6.25 7.29
N LEU A 170 2.00 -6.11 6.77
CA LEU A 170 2.74 -4.84 6.76
C LEU A 170 2.00 -3.74 6.00
N TYR A 171 1.61 -4.02 4.75
CA TYR A 171 0.96 -3.07 3.86
C TYR A 171 -0.28 -2.40 4.51
N VAL A 172 -1.26 -3.20 4.97
CA VAL A 172 -2.48 -2.66 5.58
C VAL A 172 -2.18 -1.86 6.85
N ASN A 173 -1.25 -2.32 7.70
CA ASN A 173 -0.91 -1.61 8.93
C ASN A 173 -0.11 -0.32 8.69
N THR A 174 0.64 -0.21 7.59
CA THR A 174 1.24 1.08 7.20
C THR A 174 0.17 2.10 6.76
N ILE A 175 -0.84 1.68 5.98
CA ILE A 175 -1.97 2.56 5.63
C ILE A 175 -2.77 2.93 6.88
N HIS A 176 -2.93 1.97 7.80
CA HIS A 176 -3.57 2.21 9.09
C HIS A 176 -2.87 3.32 9.87
N TYR A 177 -1.54 3.24 9.99
CA TYR A 177 -0.74 4.28 10.61
C TYR A 177 -0.91 5.63 9.90
N ILE A 178 -0.85 5.66 8.56
CA ILE A 178 -0.97 6.89 7.78
C ILE A 178 -2.31 7.58 8.06
N TYR A 179 -3.44 6.87 7.99
CA TYR A 179 -4.73 7.52 8.22
C TYR A 179 -4.89 7.98 9.66
N LEU A 180 -4.38 7.23 10.66
CA LEU A 180 -4.41 7.67 12.06
C LEU A 180 -3.69 9.01 12.23
N ARG A 181 -2.54 9.19 11.57
CA ARG A 181 -1.83 10.49 11.54
C ARG A 181 -2.63 11.58 10.84
N LEU A 182 -3.28 11.26 9.71
CA LEU A 182 -4.10 12.22 8.96
C LEU A 182 -5.29 12.74 9.77
N PHE A 183 -5.90 11.90 10.62
CA PHE A 183 -7.03 12.24 11.50
C PHE A 183 -6.61 12.61 12.93
N GLY A 184 -5.33 12.95 13.15
CA GLY A 184 -4.85 13.45 14.44
C GLY A 184 -4.89 12.43 15.60
N ARG A 185 -5.02 11.13 15.31
CA ARG A 185 -4.95 10.04 16.30
C ARG A 185 -3.50 9.69 16.60
N HIS A 186 -2.74 10.69 17.07
CA HIS A 186 -1.28 10.59 17.20
C HIS A 186 -0.86 9.48 18.17
N GLU A 187 -1.41 9.46 19.37
CA GLU A 187 -1.10 8.44 20.39
C GLU A 187 -1.28 7.00 19.84
N ARG A 188 -2.42 6.73 19.20
CA ARG A 188 -2.69 5.43 18.58
C ARG A 188 -1.72 5.09 17.46
N ALA A 189 -1.38 6.06 16.61
CA ALA A 189 -0.40 5.86 15.56
C ALA A 189 1.01 5.58 16.13
N ASP A 190 1.41 6.24 17.22
CA ASP A 190 2.67 5.95 17.91
C ASP A 190 2.67 4.55 18.52
N MET A 191 1.58 4.12 19.16
CA MET A 191 1.41 2.75 19.64
C MET A 191 1.52 1.73 18.51
N LEU A 192 0.90 2.00 17.35
CA LEU A 192 0.96 1.11 16.19
C LEU A 192 2.38 0.99 15.66
N ARG A 193 3.10 2.11 15.53
CA ARG A 193 4.51 2.12 15.11
C ARG A 193 5.37 1.30 16.08
N GLU A 194 5.18 1.48 17.39
CA GLU A 194 5.91 0.71 18.40
C GLU A 194 5.62 -0.79 18.27
N MET A 195 4.35 -1.18 18.13
CA MET A 195 3.95 -2.58 17.95
C MET A 195 4.57 -3.19 16.68
N MET A 196 4.51 -2.50 15.55
CA MET A 196 5.15 -2.94 14.30
C MET A 196 6.68 -3.05 14.43
N GLY A 197 7.29 -2.21 15.27
CA GLY A 197 8.72 -2.21 15.56
C GLY A 197 9.21 -3.33 16.47
N ARG A 198 8.30 -4.07 17.14
CA ARG A 198 8.66 -5.26 17.91
C ARG A 198 9.12 -6.39 16.98
N PHE A 199 9.96 -7.27 17.51
CA PHE A 199 10.41 -8.42 16.74
C PHE A 199 9.28 -9.42 16.50
N THR A 200 9.30 -10.09 15.36
CA THR A 200 8.52 -11.32 15.16
C THR A 200 8.93 -12.38 16.19
N VAL A 201 8.01 -13.22 16.65
CA VAL A 201 8.32 -14.31 17.57
C VAL A 201 9.13 -15.40 16.86
N GLN A 202 10.19 -15.90 17.50
CA GLN A 202 11.01 -17.03 17.07
C GLN A 202 10.84 -18.19 18.07
N GLY A 203 10.66 -19.42 17.56
CA GLY A 203 10.50 -20.65 18.36
C GLY A 203 9.06 -21.19 18.43
N ASP A 204 8.91 -22.39 19.00
CA ASP A 204 7.64 -23.15 19.04
C ASP A 204 6.67 -22.67 20.12
N THR A 205 7.10 -21.76 21.00
CA THR A 205 6.27 -21.23 22.08
C THR A 205 6.29 -19.71 22.09
N GLN A 206 5.09 -19.12 22.12
CA GLN A 206 4.94 -17.70 22.40
C GLN A 206 5.03 -17.50 23.92
N ASN A 207 6.11 -16.90 24.40
CA ASN A 207 6.17 -16.44 25.79
C ASN A 207 5.00 -15.49 26.05
N ARG A 208 4.27 -15.69 27.16
CA ARG A 208 3.02 -14.95 27.49
C ARG A 208 3.17 -13.42 27.48
N HIS A 209 4.39 -12.91 27.58
CA HIS A 209 4.72 -11.48 27.62
C HIS A 209 5.33 -10.92 26.32
N VAL A 210 5.50 -11.74 25.27
CA VAL A 210 6.05 -11.30 23.98
C VAL A 210 4.92 -11.16 22.96
N HIS A 211 4.70 -9.92 22.52
CA HIS A 211 3.78 -9.61 21.45
C HIS A 211 4.54 -9.49 20.14
N GLU A 212 4.08 -10.23 19.15
CA GLU A 212 4.64 -10.20 17.80
C GLU A 212 4.53 -8.80 17.19
N GLY A 213 5.64 -8.36 16.61
CA GLY A 213 5.65 -7.24 15.68
C GLY A 213 6.14 -7.69 14.30
N LEU A 214 6.57 -6.73 13.49
CA LEU A 214 6.97 -6.98 12.10
C LEU A 214 8.48 -6.81 11.88
N ALA A 215 9.24 -6.39 12.89
CA ALA A 215 10.69 -6.28 12.75
C ALA A 215 11.33 -7.67 12.71
N LEU A 216 12.28 -7.85 11.79
CA LEU A 216 13.03 -9.08 11.64
C LEU A 216 14.43 -8.92 12.25
N ARG A 217 14.96 -9.98 12.87
CA ARG A 217 16.35 -9.96 13.36
C ARG A 217 17.31 -9.95 12.18
N ASN A 218 18.33 -9.10 12.24
CA ASN A 218 19.42 -9.01 11.25
C ASN A 218 18.97 -8.68 9.82
N LYS A 219 17.76 -8.15 9.63
CA LYS A 219 17.24 -7.72 8.34
C LYS A 219 16.83 -6.24 8.44
N PRO A 220 17.15 -5.40 7.44
CA PRO A 220 16.88 -3.96 7.52
C PRO A 220 15.43 -3.60 7.17
N TYR A 221 14.55 -4.59 6.99
CA TYR A 221 13.18 -4.43 6.55
C TYR A 221 12.20 -5.15 7.48
N TYR A 222 10.92 -4.83 7.31
CA TYR A 222 9.83 -5.46 8.04
C TYR A 222 9.32 -6.70 7.29
N ALA A 223 8.93 -7.72 8.05
CA ALA A 223 8.24 -8.91 7.59
C ALA A 223 7.01 -8.57 6.74
N LEU A 224 6.71 -9.37 5.71
CA LEU A 224 5.45 -9.27 4.96
C LEU A 224 4.26 -9.39 5.94
N TRP A 225 4.29 -10.36 6.85
CA TRP A 225 3.28 -10.54 7.88
C TRP A 225 3.79 -11.33 9.11
N SER A 226 3.07 -11.20 10.23
CA SER A 226 3.26 -12.02 11.44
C SER A 226 1.94 -12.34 12.14
N TYR A 227 1.89 -13.49 12.83
CA TYR A 227 0.78 -13.86 13.71
C TYR A 227 1.20 -14.95 14.69
N LYS A 228 1.17 -14.65 16.00
CA LYS A 228 1.67 -15.56 17.04
C LYS A 228 3.09 -16.04 16.72
N VAL A 229 3.30 -17.36 16.59
CA VAL A 229 4.58 -17.98 16.23
C VAL A 229 4.83 -18.05 14.71
N HIS A 230 3.83 -17.77 13.89
CA HIS A 230 3.93 -17.79 12.43
C HIS A 230 4.36 -16.43 11.89
N ARG A 231 5.15 -16.43 10.82
CA ARG A 231 5.62 -15.21 10.14
C ARG A 231 6.06 -15.51 8.71
N SER A 232 6.07 -14.47 7.88
CA SER A 232 6.79 -14.47 6.61
C SER A 232 7.95 -13.48 6.66
N GLU A 233 9.17 -13.98 6.57
CA GLU A 233 10.37 -13.12 6.54
C GLU A 233 10.73 -12.61 5.14
N ARG A 234 9.83 -12.80 4.17
CA ARG A 234 9.96 -12.31 2.80
C ARG A 234 9.72 -10.81 2.77
N PHE A 235 10.37 -10.15 1.83
CA PHE A 235 10.34 -8.70 1.65
C PHE A 235 9.17 -8.30 0.77
N ASP A 236 8.30 -7.43 1.29
CA ASP A 236 7.25 -6.74 0.55
C ASP A 236 7.71 -5.33 0.16
N LEU A 237 7.90 -5.07 -1.12
CA LEU A 237 8.37 -3.78 -1.61
C LEU A 237 7.38 -2.65 -1.30
N LEU A 238 6.08 -2.88 -1.44
CA LEU A 238 5.06 -1.85 -1.24
C LEU A 238 4.96 -1.44 0.23
N GLY A 239 4.76 -2.41 1.12
CA GLY A 239 4.65 -2.16 2.56
C GLY A 239 5.91 -1.52 3.14
N ASN A 240 7.10 -1.96 2.73
CA ASN A 240 8.35 -1.36 3.19
C ASN A 240 8.58 0.05 2.62
N SER A 241 8.19 0.31 1.36
CA SER A 241 8.23 1.67 0.79
C SER A 241 7.30 2.62 1.55
N LEU A 242 6.09 2.16 1.91
CA LEU A 242 5.17 2.92 2.75
C LEU A 242 5.70 3.14 4.17
N ALA A 243 6.42 2.17 4.74
CA ALA A 243 7.05 2.32 6.04
C ALA A 243 8.12 3.42 6.03
N VAL A 244 8.90 3.56 4.94
CA VAL A 244 9.83 4.68 4.72
C VAL A 244 9.06 6.00 4.58
N LEU A 245 8.10 6.06 3.65
CA LEU A 245 7.33 7.28 3.35
C LEU A 245 6.54 7.84 4.54
N SER A 246 6.09 6.97 5.44
CA SER A 246 5.32 7.34 6.62
C SER A 246 6.18 7.61 7.88
N GLY A 247 7.50 7.38 7.81
CA GLY A 247 8.40 7.53 8.95
C GLY A 247 8.24 6.44 10.01
N ILE A 248 7.68 5.28 9.65
CA ILE A 248 7.72 4.08 10.50
C ILE A 248 9.14 3.53 10.54
N ALA A 249 9.80 3.47 9.38
CA ALA A 249 11.23 3.21 9.28
C ALA A 249 12.01 4.50 9.65
N SER A 250 13.02 4.38 10.51
CA SER A 250 13.96 5.47 10.76
C SER A 250 14.78 5.77 9.51
N SER A 251 15.35 6.97 9.41
CA SER A 251 16.22 7.34 8.28
C SER A 251 17.42 6.39 8.10
N SER A 252 18.00 5.90 9.20
CA SER A 252 19.07 4.88 9.13
C SER A 252 18.57 3.57 8.54
N ARG A 253 17.44 3.06 9.03
CA ARG A 253 16.82 1.83 8.52
C ARG A 253 16.42 1.96 7.06
N ALA A 254 15.87 3.12 6.66
CA ALA A 254 15.49 3.38 5.27
C ALA A 254 16.70 3.25 4.32
N LYS A 255 17.86 3.79 4.70
CA LYS A 255 19.09 3.67 3.90
C LYS A 255 19.58 2.23 3.82
N GLU A 256 19.65 1.52 4.94
CA GLU A 256 20.03 0.10 4.96
C GLU A 256 19.10 -0.76 4.12
N LEU A 257 17.79 -0.49 4.20
CA LEU A 257 16.75 -1.18 3.42
C LEU A 257 16.95 -0.98 1.92
N ILE A 258 17.21 0.26 1.49
CA ILE A 258 17.47 0.56 0.07
C ILE A 258 18.74 -0.11 -0.42
N CYS A 259 19.84 -0.04 0.35
CA CYS A 259 21.09 -0.75 0.01
C CYS A 259 20.86 -2.26 -0.12
N TRP A 260 20.03 -2.84 0.75
CA TRP A 260 19.68 -4.25 0.68
C TRP A 260 18.85 -4.58 -0.57
N ILE A 261 17.83 -3.78 -0.93
CA ILE A 261 17.06 -3.97 -2.17
C ILE A 261 17.99 -3.98 -3.40
N GLU A 262 18.91 -3.04 -3.50
CA GLU A 262 19.84 -2.93 -4.63
C GLU A 262 20.77 -4.14 -4.73
N ALA A 263 21.28 -4.60 -3.58
CA ALA A 263 22.11 -5.81 -3.50
C ALA A 263 21.35 -7.06 -3.95
N GLU A 264 20.10 -7.23 -3.49
CA GLU A 264 19.24 -8.35 -3.88
C GLU A 264 18.88 -8.29 -5.37
N CYS A 265 18.52 -7.12 -5.89
CA CYS A 265 18.23 -6.97 -7.32
C CYS A 265 19.46 -7.28 -8.19
N LYS A 266 20.65 -6.90 -7.75
CA LYS A 266 21.91 -7.28 -8.42
C LYS A 266 22.12 -8.79 -8.40
N SER A 267 21.84 -9.45 -7.27
CA SER A 267 21.92 -10.91 -7.14
C SER A 267 20.95 -11.63 -8.08
N LEU A 268 19.67 -11.20 -8.09
CA LEU A 268 18.64 -11.76 -8.96
C LEU A 268 19.00 -11.59 -10.44
N ARG A 269 19.51 -10.43 -10.85
CA ARG A 269 19.99 -10.20 -12.22
C ARG A 269 21.14 -11.13 -12.59
N LYS A 270 22.09 -11.35 -11.67
CA LYS A 270 23.22 -12.26 -11.89
C LYS A 270 22.76 -13.71 -12.11
N ASN A 271 21.66 -14.10 -11.45
CA ASN A 271 21.07 -15.43 -11.55
C ASN A 271 19.99 -15.54 -12.64
N GLU A 272 19.81 -14.50 -13.48
CA GLU A 272 18.79 -14.43 -14.54
C GLU A 272 17.33 -14.52 -14.02
N ASP A 273 17.11 -14.35 -12.72
CA ASP A 273 15.78 -14.31 -12.09
C ASP A 273 15.11 -12.91 -12.20
N LEU A 274 15.84 -11.90 -12.70
CA LEU A 274 15.34 -10.55 -12.94
C LEU A 274 15.89 -9.98 -14.25
N ALA A 275 15.00 -9.71 -15.21
CA ALA A 275 15.39 -9.14 -16.51
C ALA A 275 15.49 -7.60 -16.50
N GLY A 276 14.70 -6.94 -15.65
CA GLY A 276 14.55 -5.49 -15.61
C GLY A 276 15.48 -4.76 -14.64
N GLN A 277 15.46 -3.42 -14.71
CA GLN A 277 16.16 -2.56 -13.76
C GLN A 277 15.32 -2.26 -12.50
N LEU A 278 14.00 -2.35 -12.61
CA LEU A 278 13.09 -2.10 -11.50
C LEU A 278 13.02 -3.32 -10.57
N PRO A 279 12.88 -3.10 -9.25
CA PRO A 279 12.78 -4.19 -8.30
C PRO A 279 11.45 -4.94 -8.45
N PRO A 280 11.44 -6.27 -8.20
CA PRO A 280 10.21 -7.04 -8.10
C PRO A 280 9.42 -6.64 -6.85
N ASN A 281 8.10 -6.84 -6.85
CA ASN A 281 7.25 -6.47 -5.72
C ASN A 281 7.51 -7.30 -4.45
N PHE A 282 8.22 -8.41 -4.58
CA PHE A 282 8.32 -9.44 -3.56
C PHE A 282 9.55 -10.31 -3.80
N PHE A 283 10.37 -10.48 -2.77
CA PHE A 283 11.51 -11.39 -2.84
C PHE A 283 11.97 -11.85 -1.43
N PRO A 284 12.65 -13.01 -1.32
CA PRO A 284 12.88 -13.98 -2.39
C PRO A 284 11.57 -14.56 -2.92
N TYR A 285 11.55 -14.99 -4.18
CA TYR A 285 10.37 -15.63 -4.77
C TYR A 285 10.03 -16.93 -4.03
N ILE A 286 8.75 -17.27 -3.92
CA ILE A 286 8.29 -18.55 -3.37
C ILE A 286 8.43 -19.58 -4.49
N ARG A 287 9.27 -20.60 -4.27
CA ARG A 287 9.52 -21.68 -5.23
C ARG A 287 8.72 -22.93 -4.84
N PRO A 288 8.38 -23.83 -5.78
CA PRO A 288 7.81 -25.12 -5.45
C PRO A 288 8.68 -25.87 -4.44
N GLY A 289 8.06 -26.36 -3.36
CA GLY A 289 8.74 -27.01 -2.24
C GLY A 289 9.08 -26.08 -1.07
N ASP A 290 8.99 -24.76 -1.24
CA ASP A 290 9.07 -23.83 -0.10
C ASP A 290 7.89 -24.09 0.87
N PRO A 291 8.09 -23.96 2.19
CA PRO A 291 7.03 -24.21 3.17
C PRO A 291 5.76 -23.35 3.00
N ASP A 292 5.90 -22.19 2.37
CA ASP A 292 4.81 -21.25 2.08
C ASP A 292 4.30 -21.30 0.63
N TRP A 293 4.70 -22.32 -0.14
CA TRP A 293 4.14 -22.61 -1.45
C TRP A 293 2.70 -23.12 -1.35
N MET A 294 1.79 -22.45 -2.06
CA MET A 294 0.38 -22.86 -2.17
C MET A 294 0.12 -23.45 -3.56
N PRO A 295 -0.67 -24.54 -3.71
CA PRO A 295 -0.95 -25.15 -5.02
C PRO A 295 -1.48 -24.16 -6.07
N ARG A 296 -2.26 -23.16 -5.64
CA ARG A 296 -2.80 -22.12 -6.53
C ARG A 296 -1.71 -21.27 -7.21
N TYR A 297 -0.52 -21.17 -6.62
CA TYR A 297 0.59 -20.41 -7.18
C TYR A 297 1.11 -21.01 -8.49
N GLU A 298 0.96 -22.33 -8.70
CA GLU A 298 1.34 -22.96 -9.97
C GLU A 298 0.59 -22.37 -11.17
N LYS A 299 -0.64 -21.89 -10.93
CA LYS A 299 -1.53 -21.34 -11.95
C LYS A 299 -1.39 -19.83 -12.16
N TYR A 300 -1.12 -19.08 -11.11
CA TYR A 300 -1.24 -17.61 -11.13
C TYR A 300 -0.02 -16.84 -10.57
N ASN A 301 0.90 -17.51 -9.86
CA ASN A 301 1.98 -16.86 -9.11
C ASN A 301 3.27 -17.71 -9.12
N ARG A 302 3.73 -18.14 -10.29
CA ARG A 302 5.03 -18.82 -10.40
C ARG A 302 6.16 -17.85 -10.00
N PRO A 303 7.37 -18.34 -9.67
CA PRO A 303 8.48 -17.47 -9.33
C PRO A 303 8.73 -16.39 -10.39
N GLY A 304 8.71 -15.11 -9.99
CA GLY A 304 8.87 -13.96 -10.89
C GLY A 304 7.57 -13.48 -11.55
N GLU A 305 6.44 -14.13 -11.30
CA GLU A 305 5.14 -13.77 -11.90
C GLU A 305 4.22 -13.08 -10.87
N TYR A 306 3.41 -12.14 -11.37
CA TYR A 306 2.30 -11.50 -10.64
C TYR A 306 2.66 -11.09 -9.19
N HIS A 307 2.04 -11.64 -8.14
CA HIS A 307 2.34 -11.31 -6.74
C HIS A 307 3.61 -11.97 -6.19
N ASN A 308 4.12 -13.01 -6.86
CA ASN A 308 5.31 -13.75 -6.46
C ASN A 308 6.58 -13.25 -7.17
N GLY A 309 6.79 -11.93 -7.13
CA GLY A 309 7.98 -11.30 -7.69
C GLY A 309 7.81 -10.64 -9.05
N GLY A 310 6.58 -10.43 -9.52
CA GLY A 310 6.35 -9.58 -10.70
C GLY A 310 6.78 -8.12 -10.45
N ILE A 311 7.16 -7.42 -11.51
CA ILE A 311 7.42 -5.97 -11.47
C ILE A 311 6.09 -5.23 -11.64
N TRP A 312 5.62 -4.58 -10.58
CA TRP A 312 4.39 -3.79 -10.60
C TRP A 312 4.70 -2.30 -10.68
N PRO A 313 4.35 -1.60 -11.78
CA PRO A 313 4.69 -0.20 -11.95
C PRO A 313 4.19 0.72 -10.82
N PHE A 314 2.99 0.47 -10.29
CA PHE A 314 2.46 1.28 -9.19
C PHE A 314 3.29 1.10 -7.90
N VAL A 315 3.72 -0.13 -7.58
CA VAL A 315 4.61 -0.43 -6.45
C VAL A 315 5.97 0.24 -6.64
N CYS A 316 6.51 0.17 -7.86
CA CYS A 316 7.76 0.85 -8.21
C CYS A 316 7.65 2.37 -8.03
N GLY A 317 6.47 2.96 -8.30
CA GLY A 317 6.20 4.37 -8.03
C GLY A 317 6.35 4.73 -6.55
N PHE A 318 5.82 3.90 -5.64
CA PHE A 318 6.05 4.07 -4.20
C PHE A 318 7.52 3.87 -3.81
N TYR A 319 8.21 2.92 -4.42
CA TYR A 319 9.63 2.73 -4.18
C TYR A 319 10.47 3.93 -4.62
N VAL A 320 10.22 4.50 -5.80
CA VAL A 320 10.88 5.74 -6.25
C VAL A 320 10.62 6.89 -5.27
N ALA A 321 9.39 7.03 -4.77
CA ALA A 321 9.11 8.03 -3.74
C ALA A 321 9.87 7.76 -2.43
N ALA A 322 10.02 6.48 -2.05
CA ALA A 322 10.80 6.09 -0.88
C ALA A 322 12.31 6.36 -1.04
N LEU A 323 12.87 6.14 -2.23
CA LEU A 323 14.25 6.52 -2.58
C LEU A 323 14.46 8.03 -2.35
N VAL A 324 13.55 8.85 -2.89
CA VAL A 324 13.60 10.31 -2.72
C VAL A 324 13.49 10.71 -1.24
N ALA A 325 12.64 10.03 -0.47
CA ALA A 325 12.44 10.34 0.95
C ALA A 325 13.63 9.93 1.84
N ALA A 326 14.39 8.90 1.45
CA ALA A 326 15.54 8.41 2.20
C ALA A 326 16.81 9.27 2.02
N GLY A 327 16.86 10.07 0.95
CA GLY A 327 17.99 10.93 0.59
C GLY A 327 19.24 10.15 0.23
#